data_AF-A0A815NYB5-F1
#
_entry.id   AF-A0A815NYB5-F1
#
_cell.length_a   1.000
_cell.length_b   1.000
_cell.length_c   1.000
_cell.angle_alpha   90.00
_cell.angle_beta   90.00
_cell.angle_gamma   90.00
#
_symmetry.space_group_name_H-M   'P 1'
#
loop_
_entity.id
_entity.type
_entity.pdbx_description
1 polymer ?
#
loop_
_entity_poly.entity_id
_entity_poly.type
_entity_poly.pdbx_seq_one_letter_code
_entity_poly.pdbx_strand_id
1 'polypeptide(L)'
;MSEPPLPSARRQLLFAKYRPFLTTPFFFGFSAHVLAPKSFPRLLGTRVDLPLTNILWFGSHIGITMYLYTSKHLRSIHTFERLLYSMYGSAMFNFGTVLIMTIIRSIFPDKEALRLGIGLSISGALLFIGQRYVHYIDEVFDAIRFRAIK
;
A
#
# COMPACT_ATOMS: atom_id res chain seq x y z
N MET A 1 -26.79 -26.70 11.64
CA MET A 1 -26.51 -26.81 10.20
C MET A 1 -25.15 -26.16 9.96
N SER A 2 -24.07 -26.95 10.04
CA SER A 2 -22.68 -26.46 9.96
C SER A 2 -22.25 -26.40 8.51
N GLU A 3 -21.84 -25.23 8.03
CA GLU A 3 -21.24 -25.06 6.71
C GLU A 3 -20.03 -25.99 6.54
N PRO A 4 -19.87 -26.64 5.37
CA PRO A 4 -18.70 -27.46 5.12
C PRO A 4 -17.44 -26.59 5.04
N PRO A 5 -16.31 -26.99 5.66
CA PRO A 5 -15.09 -26.20 5.64
C PRO A 5 -14.55 -26.08 4.21
N LEU A 6 -14.49 -24.84 3.70
CA LEU A 6 -13.91 -24.53 2.39
C LEU A 6 -12.48 -25.10 2.26
N PRO A 7 -12.12 -25.71 1.10
CA PRO A 7 -10.82 -26.34 0.88
C PRO A 7 -9.67 -25.36 1.16
N SER A 8 -8.63 -25.82 1.87
CA SER A 8 -7.45 -25.03 2.24
C SER A 8 -6.82 -24.27 1.07
N ALA A 9 -6.85 -24.85 -0.14
CA ALA A 9 -6.39 -24.22 -1.38
C ALA A 9 -7.22 -22.98 -1.79
N ARG A 10 -8.54 -22.98 -1.59
CA ARG A 10 -9.42 -21.84 -1.94
C ARG A 10 -9.25 -20.70 -0.94
N ARG A 11 -9.02 -20.99 0.36
CA ARG A 11 -8.62 -19.96 1.34
C ARG A 11 -7.29 -19.33 0.97
N GLN A 12 -6.27 -20.12 0.62
CA GLN A 12 -4.97 -19.58 0.21
C GLN A 12 -5.06 -18.73 -1.06
N LEU A 13 -5.91 -19.11 -2.02
CA LEU A 13 -6.17 -18.34 -3.24
C LEU A 13 -6.91 -17.03 -2.92
N LEU A 14 -7.89 -17.06 -2.02
CA LEU A 14 -8.59 -15.86 -1.54
C LEU A 14 -7.65 -14.96 -0.76
N PHE A 15 -6.82 -15.47 0.15
CA PHE A 15 -5.80 -14.70 0.87
C PHE A 15 -4.68 -14.19 -0.04
N ALA A 16 -4.37 -14.86 -1.15
CA ALA A 16 -3.45 -14.34 -2.18
C ALA A 16 -4.09 -13.26 -3.05
N LYS A 17 -5.38 -13.42 -3.38
CA LYS A 17 -6.15 -12.48 -4.23
C LYS A 17 -6.63 -11.23 -3.47
N TYR A 18 -6.90 -11.34 -2.16
CA TYR A 18 -7.34 -10.23 -1.29
C TYR A 18 -6.21 -9.51 -0.57
N ARG A 19 -4.97 -10.05 -0.55
CA ARG A 19 -3.82 -9.45 0.13
C ARG A 19 -3.50 -8.00 -0.27
N PRO A 20 -3.63 -7.57 -1.53
CA PRO A 20 -3.37 -6.16 -1.89
C PRO A 20 -4.59 -5.25 -1.74
N PHE A 21 -5.81 -5.81 -1.63
CA PHE A 21 -7.04 -5.00 -1.58
C PHE A 21 -7.25 -4.28 -0.25
N LEU A 22 -6.62 -4.73 0.83
CA LEU A 22 -6.76 -4.04 2.11
C LEU A 22 -6.04 -2.69 2.10
N THR A 23 -4.91 -2.57 1.39
CA THR A 23 -4.07 -1.37 1.38
C THR A 23 -4.60 -0.27 0.45
N THR A 24 -5.15 -0.65 -0.70
CA THR A 24 -5.61 0.26 -1.75
C THR A 24 -6.60 1.34 -1.27
N PRO A 25 -7.69 1.03 -0.54
CA PRO A 25 -8.66 2.06 -0.14
C PRO A 25 -8.06 3.10 0.82
N PHE A 26 -7.24 2.68 1.79
CA PHE A 26 -6.58 3.61 2.71
C PHE A 26 -5.57 4.50 1.99
N PHE A 27 -4.79 3.94 1.06
CA PHE A 27 -3.79 4.68 0.29
C PHE A 27 -4.41 5.70 -0.68
N PHE A 28 -5.48 5.30 -1.39
CA PHE A 28 -6.22 6.21 -2.28
C PHE A 28 -6.94 7.30 -1.49
N GLY A 29 -7.58 6.96 -0.37
CA GLY A 29 -8.24 7.92 0.51
C GLY A 29 -7.25 8.95 1.07
N PHE A 30 -6.09 8.49 1.53
CA PHE A 30 -5.02 9.38 1.99
C PHE A 30 -4.48 10.28 0.87
N SER A 31 -4.22 9.72 -0.31
CA SER A 31 -3.77 10.49 -1.48
C SER A 31 -4.78 11.57 -1.87
N ALA A 32 -6.07 11.23 -1.89
CA ALA A 32 -7.14 12.19 -2.18
C ALA A 32 -7.18 13.32 -1.15
N HIS A 33 -7.01 13.01 0.15
CA HIS A 33 -6.96 14.04 1.20
C HIS A 33 -5.76 14.98 1.04
N VAL A 34 -4.56 14.46 0.74
CA VAL A 34 -3.35 15.27 0.51
C VAL A 34 -3.53 16.22 -0.70
N LEU A 35 -4.18 15.74 -1.76
CA LEU A 35 -4.44 16.48 -2.99
C LEU A 35 -5.65 17.40 -2.90
N ALA A 36 -6.63 17.16 -2.03
CA ALA A 36 -7.81 18.01 -1.87
C ALA A 36 -8.12 18.27 -0.39
N PRO A 37 -7.26 19.04 0.29
CA PRO A 37 -7.36 19.25 1.74
C PRO A 37 -8.62 20.03 2.14
N LYS A 38 -9.28 20.71 1.21
CA LYS A 38 -10.52 21.46 1.47
C LYS A 38 -11.78 20.62 1.31
N SER A 39 -11.70 19.46 0.68
CA SER A 39 -12.87 18.69 0.25
C SER A 39 -13.36 17.72 1.32
N PHE A 40 -12.45 17.15 2.11
CA PHE A 40 -12.79 16.32 3.27
C PHE A 40 -13.44 17.11 4.43
N PRO A 41 -12.90 18.27 4.87
CA PRO A 41 -13.54 19.10 5.89
C PRO A 41 -14.93 19.59 5.49
N ARG A 42 -15.18 19.81 4.20
CA ARG A 42 -16.48 20.23 3.66
C ARG A 42 -17.53 19.13 3.69
N LEU A 43 -17.12 17.87 3.52
CA LEU A 43 -18.04 16.72 3.46
C LEU A 43 -18.26 16.06 4.84
N LEU A 44 -17.22 15.99 5.67
CA LEU A 44 -17.22 15.22 6.93
C LEU A 44 -17.09 16.09 8.19
N GLY A 45 -16.90 17.40 8.02
CA GLY A 45 -16.72 18.36 9.11
C GLY A 45 -15.28 18.45 9.62
N THR A 46 -14.87 19.65 10.03
CA THR A 46 -13.50 19.98 10.47
C THR A 46 -13.01 19.19 11.69
N ARG A 47 -13.92 18.68 12.53
CA ARG A 47 -13.55 17.88 13.72
C ARG A 47 -13.13 16.45 13.39
N VAL A 48 -13.57 15.91 12.26
CA VAL A 48 -13.34 14.51 11.85
C VAL A 48 -12.13 14.38 10.92
N ASP A 49 -11.68 15.50 10.34
CA ASP A 49 -10.64 15.54 9.32
C ASP A 49 -9.28 15.01 9.80
N LEU A 50 -8.78 15.54 10.92
CA LEU A 50 -7.49 15.13 11.50
C LEU A 50 -7.43 13.64 11.91
N PRO A 51 -8.39 13.09 12.68
CA PRO A 51 -8.37 11.67 13.03
C PRO A 51 -8.54 10.77 11.80
N LEU A 52 -9.35 11.17 10.82
CA LEU A 52 -9.54 10.40 9.60
C LEU A 52 -8.25 10.31 8.77
N THR A 53 -7.55 11.41 8.58
CA THR A 53 -6.29 11.43 7.84
C THR A 53 -5.22 10.57 8.51
N ASN A 54 -5.13 10.61 9.84
CA ASN A 54 -4.23 9.75 10.59
C ASN A 54 -4.61 8.27 10.42
N ILE A 55 -5.89 7.91 10.50
CA ILE A 55 -6.35 6.52 10.28
C ILE A 55 -6.02 6.05 8.86
N LEU A 56 -6.26 6.89 7.84
CA LEU A 56 -5.96 6.56 6.45
C LEU A 56 -4.45 6.36 6.24
N TRP A 57 -3.64 7.24 6.83
CA TRP A 57 -2.19 7.16 6.74
C TRP A 57 -1.63 5.94 7.46
N PHE A 58 -2.00 5.72 8.73
CA PHE A 58 -1.60 4.53 9.50
C PHE A 58 -2.12 3.23 8.86
N GLY A 59 -3.35 3.23 8.35
CA GLY A 59 -3.92 2.08 7.63
C GLY A 59 -3.12 1.73 6.39
N SER A 60 -2.66 2.74 5.62
CA SER A 60 -1.75 2.53 4.49
C SER A 60 -0.42 1.91 4.95
N HIS A 61 0.16 2.42 6.04
CA HIS A 61 1.40 1.87 6.59
C HIS A 61 1.27 0.40 6.99
N ILE A 62 0.18 0.05 7.70
CA ILE A 62 -0.09 -1.32 8.14
C ILE A 62 -0.30 -2.23 6.93
N GLY A 63 -1.09 -1.79 5.94
CA GLY A 63 -1.37 -2.58 4.74
C GLY A 63 -0.10 -2.92 3.95
N ILE A 64 0.77 -1.92 3.70
CA ILE A 64 2.04 -2.15 2.98
C ILE A 64 3.00 -2.99 3.81
N THR A 65 3.11 -2.72 5.11
CA THR A 65 3.97 -3.52 6.01
C THR A 65 3.54 -4.98 5.99
N MET A 66 2.24 -5.24 6.09
CA MET A 66 1.70 -6.61 6.05
C MET A 66 1.93 -7.27 4.69
N TYR A 67 1.79 -6.52 3.59
CA TYR A 67 2.14 -7.01 2.25
C TYR A 67 3.62 -7.43 2.17
N LEU A 68 4.54 -6.52 2.52
CA LEU A 68 5.99 -6.77 2.50
C LEU A 68 6.38 -7.92 3.42
N TYR A 69 5.85 -7.97 4.64
CA TYR A 69 6.13 -9.01 5.63
C TYR A 69 5.79 -10.43 5.14
N THR A 70 4.79 -10.56 4.27
CA THR A 70 4.39 -11.85 3.69
C THR A 70 5.16 -12.23 2.41
N SER A 71 6.00 -11.34 1.88
CA SER A 71 6.77 -11.53 0.65
C SER A 71 7.82 -12.61 0.81
N LYS A 72 8.08 -13.39 -0.24
CA LYS A 72 8.92 -14.60 -0.15
C LYS A 72 10.36 -14.26 0.24
N HIS A 73 10.92 -13.19 -0.33
CA HIS A 73 12.30 -12.78 -0.08
C HIS A 73 12.59 -12.38 1.36
N LEU A 74 11.58 -11.98 2.14
CA LEU A 74 11.75 -11.66 3.56
C LEU A 74 11.42 -12.83 4.50
N ARG A 75 10.88 -13.96 4.01
CA ARG A 75 10.48 -15.09 4.86
C ARG A 75 11.63 -15.84 5.48
N SER A 76 12.82 -15.79 4.89
CA SER A 76 14.02 -16.45 5.41
C SER A 76 14.73 -15.66 6.50
N ILE A 77 14.30 -14.41 6.76
CA ILE A 77 14.91 -13.50 7.72
C ILE A 77 14.26 -13.71 9.10
N HIS A 78 14.99 -13.40 10.19
CA HIS A 78 14.46 -13.46 11.54
C HIS A 78 13.22 -12.56 11.72
N THR A 79 12.27 -12.98 12.55
CA THR A 79 10.94 -12.33 12.68
C THR A 79 11.02 -10.83 12.96
N PHE A 80 11.91 -10.42 13.86
CA PHE A 80 12.08 -9.01 14.23
C PHE A 80 12.66 -8.16 13.09
N GLU A 81 13.72 -8.64 12.44
CA GLU A 81 14.34 -7.98 11.28
C GLU A 81 13.38 -7.92 10.10
N ARG A 82 12.62 -8.99 9.86
CA ARG A 82 11.55 -9.04 8.85
C ARG A 82 10.53 -7.95 9.08
N LEU A 83 10.11 -7.73 10.34
CA LEU A 83 9.20 -6.65 10.69
C LEU A 83 9.84 -5.28 10.44
N LEU A 84 11.07 -5.06 10.88
CA LEU A 84 11.79 -3.79 10.67
C LEU A 84 11.94 -3.45 9.18
N TYR A 85 12.36 -4.39 8.35
CA TYR A 85 12.50 -4.18 6.90
C TYR A 85 11.16 -3.91 6.21
N SER A 86 10.11 -4.59 6.64
CA SER A 86 8.75 -4.36 6.12
C SER A 86 8.23 -2.97 6.50
N MET A 87 8.45 -2.53 7.75
CA MET A 87 8.08 -1.19 8.21
C MET A 87 8.90 -0.11 7.48
N TYR A 88 10.19 -0.35 7.28
CA TYR A 88 11.06 0.55 6.53
C TYR A 88 10.60 0.72 5.08
N GLY A 89 10.34 -0.38 4.37
CA GLY A 89 9.81 -0.32 2.99
C GLY A 89 8.44 0.37 2.92
N SER A 90 7.57 0.13 3.90
CA SER A 90 6.29 0.83 4.03
C SER A 90 6.46 2.34 4.24
N ALA A 91 7.41 2.75 5.10
CA ALA A 91 7.72 4.15 5.32
C ALA A 91 8.28 4.82 4.05
N MET A 92 9.24 4.20 3.39
CA MET A 92 9.79 4.71 2.13
C MET A 92 8.71 4.93 1.08
N PHE A 93 7.80 3.97 0.90
CA PHE A 93 6.74 4.06 -0.09
C PHE A 93 5.73 5.17 0.23
N ASN A 94 5.24 5.22 1.48
CA ASN A 94 4.25 6.21 1.89
C ASN A 94 4.83 7.63 1.84
N PHE A 95 6.03 7.86 2.41
CA PHE A 95 6.68 9.17 2.38
C PHE A 95 7.06 9.58 0.96
N GLY A 96 7.59 8.67 0.14
CA GLY A 96 7.90 8.93 -1.27
C GLY A 96 6.65 9.36 -2.05
N THR A 97 5.51 8.71 -1.81
CA THR A 97 4.24 9.12 -2.42
C THR A 97 3.82 10.52 -1.98
N VAL A 98 3.87 10.83 -0.67
CA VAL A 98 3.52 12.17 -0.16
C VAL A 98 4.36 13.27 -0.80
N LEU A 99 5.67 13.03 -0.99
CA LEU A 99 6.55 13.96 -1.65
C LEU A 99 6.09 14.24 -3.09
N ILE A 100 5.77 13.19 -3.85
CA ILE A 100 5.25 13.32 -5.23
C ILE A 100 3.91 14.09 -5.22
N MET A 101 3.00 13.78 -4.30
CA MET A 101 1.70 14.47 -4.22
C MET A 101 1.87 15.95 -3.87
N THR A 102 2.83 16.28 -3.00
CA THR A 102 3.18 17.66 -2.66
C THR A 102 3.73 18.41 -3.87
N ILE A 103 4.58 17.77 -4.68
CA ILE A 103 5.09 18.34 -5.93
C ILE A 103 3.94 18.61 -6.91
N ILE A 104 3.03 17.64 -7.14
CA ILE A 104 1.87 17.84 -8.01
C ILE A 104 1.00 19.00 -7.52
N ARG A 105 0.81 19.10 -6.20
CA ARG A 105 0.07 20.21 -5.58
C ARG A 105 0.74 21.57 -5.79
N SER A 106 2.07 21.62 -5.79
CA SER A 106 2.83 22.83 -6.10
C SER A 106 2.70 23.24 -7.57
N ILE A 107 2.70 22.27 -8.49
CA ILE A 107 2.58 22.52 -9.94
C ILE A 107 1.16 22.97 -10.32
N PHE A 108 0.12 22.40 -9.68
CA PHE A 108 -1.29 22.69 -9.98
C PHE A 108 -2.03 23.26 -8.74
N PRO A 109 -1.80 24.54 -8.37
CA PRO A 109 -2.41 25.14 -7.18
C PRO A 109 -3.92 25.33 -7.33
N ASP A 110 -4.38 25.80 -8.48
CA ASP A 110 -5.77 26.27 -8.68
C ASP A 110 -6.72 25.24 -9.31
N LYS A 111 -6.19 24.17 -9.89
CA LYS A 111 -6.98 23.15 -10.61
C LYS A 111 -7.14 21.87 -9.78
N GLU A 112 -8.06 21.89 -8.81
CA GLU A 112 -8.27 20.77 -7.89
C GLU A 112 -8.65 19.45 -8.60
N ALA A 113 -9.58 19.50 -9.56
CA ALA A 113 -10.01 18.31 -10.30
C ALA A 113 -8.86 17.66 -11.09
N LEU A 114 -8.01 18.48 -11.73
CA LEU A 114 -6.84 18.01 -12.47
C LEU A 114 -5.80 17.40 -11.52
N ARG A 115 -5.56 18.05 -10.38
CA ARG A 115 -4.64 17.57 -9.35
C ARG A 115 -5.07 16.22 -8.77
N LEU A 116 -6.37 16.05 -8.50
CA LEU A 116 -6.92 14.77 -8.07
C LEU A 116 -6.79 13.70 -9.14
N GLY A 117 -7.17 14.00 -10.40
CA GLY A 117 -7.04 13.04 -11.50
C GLY A 117 -5.60 12.55 -11.69
N ILE A 118 -4.65 13.47 -11.76
CA ILE A 118 -3.22 13.15 -11.91
C ILE A 118 -2.69 12.40 -10.68
N GLY A 119 -2.94 12.92 -9.48
CA GLY A 119 -2.39 12.32 -8.28
C GLY A 119 -2.96 10.94 -7.96
N LEU A 120 -4.26 10.71 -8.19
CA LEU A 120 -4.85 9.37 -8.07
C LEU A 120 -4.29 8.40 -9.12
N SER A 121 -4.07 8.88 -10.35
CA SER A 121 -3.45 8.07 -11.41
C SER A 121 -2.02 7.67 -11.03
N ILE A 122 -1.25 8.60 -10.48
CA ILE A 122 0.12 8.35 -10.01
C ILE A 122 0.13 7.43 -8.80
N SER A 123 -0.79 7.58 -7.85
CA SER A 123 -0.95 6.66 -6.73
C SER A 123 -1.23 5.22 -7.22
N GLY A 124 -2.12 5.07 -8.19
CA GLY A 124 -2.38 3.76 -8.82
C GLY A 124 -1.14 3.19 -9.53
N ALA A 125 -0.42 4.02 -10.28
CA ALA A 125 0.81 3.62 -10.96
C ALA A 125 1.90 3.19 -9.96
N LEU A 126 2.11 3.94 -8.88
CA LEU A 126 3.09 3.62 -7.84
C LEU A 126 2.78 2.30 -7.14
N LEU A 127 1.50 2.04 -6.79
CA LEU A 127 1.09 0.76 -6.22
C LEU A 127 1.35 -0.40 -7.19
N PHE A 128 0.98 -0.21 -8.46
CA PHE A 128 1.18 -1.23 -9.49
C PHE A 128 2.66 -1.55 -9.71
N ILE A 129 3.49 -0.52 -9.84
CA ILE A 129 4.95 -0.65 -10.01
C ILE A 129 5.56 -1.29 -8.75
N GLY A 130 5.19 -0.84 -7.55
CA GLY A 130 5.67 -1.39 -6.29
C GLY A 130 5.34 -2.87 -6.14
N GLN A 131 4.11 -3.28 -6.48
CA GLN A 131 3.70 -4.68 -6.49
C GLN A 131 4.52 -5.51 -7.49
N ARG A 132 4.73 -5.00 -8.71
CA ARG A 132 5.55 -5.68 -9.72
C ARG A 132 7.01 -5.79 -9.29
N TYR A 133 7.55 -4.76 -8.66
CA TYR A 133 8.92 -4.75 -8.14
C TYR A 133 9.12 -5.82 -7.06
N VAL A 134 8.21 -5.89 -6.08
CA VAL A 134 8.26 -6.92 -5.03
C VAL A 134 8.12 -8.32 -5.62
N HIS A 135 7.22 -8.49 -6.61
CA HIS A 135 7.06 -9.77 -7.29
C HIS A 135 8.32 -10.21 -8.03
N TYR A 136 8.97 -9.28 -8.75
CA TYR A 136 10.23 -9.54 -9.43
C TYR A 136 11.35 -9.96 -8.46
N ILE A 137 11.47 -9.29 -7.30
CA ILE A 137 12.43 -9.70 -6.27
C ILE A 137 12.13 -11.12 -5.77
N ASP A 138 10.85 -11.44 -5.52
CA ASP A 138 10.44 -12.77 -5.10
C ASP A 138 10.80 -13.85 -6.15
N GLU A 139 10.64 -13.57 -7.45
CA GLU A 139 11.05 -14.46 -8.54
C GLU A 139 12.57 -14.66 -8.58
N VAL A 140 13.34 -13.58 -8.45
CA VAL A 140 14.81 -13.65 -8.41
C VAL A 140 15.29 -14.44 -7.19
N PHE A 141 14.68 -14.23 -6.04
CA PHE A 141 14.99 -14.96 -4.81
C PHE A 141 14.74 -16.46 -4.96
N ASP A 142 13.60 -16.84 -5.52
CA ASP A 142 13.28 -18.25 -5.80
C ASP A 142 14.32 -18.86 -6.78
N ALA A 143 14.68 -18.14 -7.85
CA ALA A 143 15.66 -18.60 -8.84
C ALA A 143 17.06 -18.83 -8.24
N ILE A 144 17.52 -17.93 -7.35
CA ILE A 144 18.80 -18.08 -6.63
C ILE A 144 18.74 -19.30 -5.71
N ARG A 145 17.64 -19.46 -4.97
CA ARG A 145 17.46 -20.60 -4.06
C ARG A 145 17.48 -21.94 -4.80
N PHE A 146 16.88 -22.03 -5.98
CA PHE A 146 16.95 -23.24 -6.81
C PHE A 146 18.37 -23.58 -7.27
N ARG A 147 19.20 -22.57 -7.56
CA ARG A 147 20.60 -22.78 -7.96
C ARG A 147 21.49 -23.24 -6.81
N ALA A 148 21.20 -22.83 -5.57
CA ALA A 148 21.98 -23.20 -4.40
C ALA A 148 21.73 -24.65 -3.90
N ILE A 149 20.67 -25.31 -4.39
CA ILE A 149 20.30 -26.69 -4.00
C ILE A 149 20.81 -27.74 -5.00
N LYS A 150 21.26 -27.32 -6.19
CA LYS A 150 21.93 -28.18 -7.18
C LYS A 150 23.44 -28.14 -6.97
#